data_AF-A0A522W247-F1
#
_entry.id   AF-A0A522W247-F1
#
_cell.length_a   1.000
_cell.length_b   1.000
_cell.length_c   1.000
_cell.angle_alpha   90.00
_cell.angle_beta   90.00
_cell.angle_gamma   90.00
#
_symmetry.space_group_name_H-M   'P 1'
#
loop_
_entity.id
_entity.type
_entity.pdbx_description
1 polymer ?
#
loop_
_entity_poly.entity_id
_entity_poly.type
_entity_poly.pdbx_seq_one_letter_code
_entity_poly.pdbx_strand_id
1 'polypeptide(L)'
;PIDPADVGRSYEAVIRINSQSGKGGIAAVLERDHGLELPRPLQVEFARIVQDMADREGRELDSAEIMAAFADTYFRTGAMELVDYSTVPVGKGQQRALTATLIRDGKEVVVQGLGAGPLDAFVHALEKDLGITVKVRDYHEHAIGGGADAQAACYVQIAGPSGAIVHGAATDAGITMASLKALVSALNRG
;
A
#
# COMPACT_ATOMS: atom_id res chain seq x y z
N PRO A 1 48.62 -2.29 -23.08
CA PRO A 1 47.49 -1.55 -23.68
C PRO A 1 46.18 -2.11 -23.11
N ILE A 2 45.39 -1.27 -22.44
CA ILE A 2 44.12 -1.67 -21.82
C ILE A 2 43.04 -1.72 -22.90
N ASP A 3 42.22 -2.75 -22.89
CA ASP A 3 41.14 -3.01 -23.83
C ASP A 3 39.94 -2.04 -23.59
N PRO A 4 39.45 -1.32 -24.61
CA PRO A 4 38.31 -0.41 -24.50
C PRO A 4 36.97 -1.08 -24.13
N ALA A 5 36.86 -2.40 -24.18
CA ALA A 5 35.62 -3.13 -23.86
C ALA A 5 35.33 -3.25 -22.34
N ASP A 6 36.28 -2.93 -21.47
CA ASP A 6 36.13 -3.05 -20.01
C ASP A 6 35.54 -1.81 -19.31
N VAL A 7 35.11 -0.79 -20.07
CA VAL A 7 34.53 0.47 -19.53
C VAL A 7 32.99 0.44 -19.51
N GLY A 8 32.39 -0.75 -19.62
CA GLY A 8 30.94 -0.95 -19.67
C GLY A 8 30.23 -1.05 -18.32
N ARG A 9 30.82 -0.62 -17.20
CA ARG A 9 30.04 -0.42 -15.97
C ARG A 9 29.26 0.87 -16.13
N SER A 10 28.01 0.77 -16.55
CA SER A 10 27.03 1.84 -16.39
C SER A 10 27.04 2.26 -14.92
N TYR A 11 27.66 3.41 -14.65
CA TYR A 11 27.57 4.08 -13.37
C TYR A 11 26.16 4.68 -13.33
N GLU A 12 25.15 3.84 -13.10
CA GLU A 12 23.87 4.34 -12.63
C GLU A 12 24.17 5.04 -11.32
N ALA A 13 24.00 6.36 -11.30
CA ALA A 13 24.20 7.15 -10.10
C ALA A 13 23.21 6.63 -9.05
N VAL A 14 23.70 5.80 -8.13
CA VAL A 14 22.90 5.25 -7.03
C VAL A 14 22.44 6.45 -6.21
N ILE A 15 21.14 6.76 -6.28
CA ILE A 15 20.56 7.82 -5.47
C ILE A 15 20.58 7.35 -4.02
N ARG A 16 21.27 8.12 -3.18
CA ARG A 16 21.34 7.90 -1.74
C ARG A 16 20.56 8.99 -1.04
N ILE A 17 19.79 8.59 -0.04
CA ILE A 17 18.94 9.46 0.76
C ILE A 17 19.52 9.49 2.17
N ASN A 18 19.82 10.68 2.66
CA ASN A 18 20.19 10.92 4.05
C ASN A 18 19.01 11.51 4.83
N SER A 19 19.18 11.73 6.13
CA SER A 19 18.12 12.29 6.99
C SER A 19 17.71 13.73 6.64
N GLN A 20 18.51 14.46 5.85
CA GLN A 20 18.16 15.79 5.36
C GLN A 20 17.41 15.75 4.02
N SER A 21 17.32 14.58 3.39
CA SER A 21 16.62 14.42 2.12
C SER A 21 15.14 14.73 2.31
N GLY A 22 14.63 15.62 1.45
CA GLY A 22 13.25 16.08 1.53
C GLY A 22 12.25 15.03 1.06
N LYS A 23 10.98 15.22 1.43
CA LYS A 23 9.83 14.37 1.08
C LYS A 23 9.75 14.01 -0.42
N GLY A 24 10.08 14.98 -1.28
CA GLY A 24 10.09 14.80 -2.73
C GLY A 24 11.20 13.87 -3.24
N GLY A 25 12.35 13.81 -2.55
CA GLY A 25 13.45 12.92 -2.92
C GLY A 25 13.10 11.46 -2.67
N ILE A 26 12.53 11.17 -1.49
CA ILE A 26 12.13 9.80 -1.11
C ILE A 26 11.00 9.29 -2.01
N ALA A 27 9.98 10.11 -2.25
CA ALA A 27 8.88 9.74 -3.13
C ALA A 27 9.36 9.51 -4.58
N ALA A 28 10.25 10.37 -5.09
CA ALA A 28 10.80 10.22 -6.44
C ALA A 28 11.67 8.96 -6.60
N VAL A 29 12.34 8.50 -5.54
CA VAL A 29 13.07 7.23 -5.56
C VAL A 29 12.11 6.04 -5.69
N LEU A 30 11.04 6.02 -4.88
CA LEU A 30 10.01 4.97 -4.97
C LEU A 30 9.29 4.96 -6.32
N GLU A 31 8.95 6.13 -6.85
CA GLU A 31 8.30 6.26 -8.16
C GLU A 31 9.24 5.77 -9.29
N ARG A 32 10.48 6.25 -9.33
CA ARG A 32 11.42 5.91 -10.40
C ARG A 32 11.85 4.44 -10.37
N ASP A 33 12.22 3.94 -9.19
CA ASP A 33 12.91 2.65 -9.07
C ASP A 33 11.93 1.49 -8.82
N HIS A 34 10.74 1.80 -8.28
CA HIS A 34 9.74 0.79 -7.88
C HIS A 34 8.35 1.04 -8.47
N GLY A 35 8.16 2.15 -9.23
CA GLY A 35 6.87 2.48 -9.83
C GLY A 35 5.78 2.76 -8.81
N LEU A 36 6.12 3.25 -7.61
CA LEU A 36 5.15 3.56 -6.56
C LEU A 36 4.90 5.08 -6.47
N GLU A 37 3.73 5.53 -6.94
CA GLU A 37 3.31 6.93 -6.93
C GLU A 37 2.53 7.23 -5.65
N LEU A 38 3.26 7.63 -4.59
CA LEU A 38 2.64 7.88 -3.28
C LEU A 38 1.79 9.17 -3.32
N PRO A 39 0.53 9.15 -2.81
CA PRO A 39 -0.23 10.38 -2.63
C PRO A 39 0.44 11.29 -1.60
N ARG A 40 0.24 12.61 -1.74
CA ARG A 40 0.99 13.62 -0.97
C ARG A 40 0.96 13.41 0.56
N PRO A 41 -0.17 13.06 1.20
CA PRO A 41 -0.17 12.79 2.64
C PRO A 41 0.72 11.58 3.02
N LEU A 42 0.71 10.52 2.21
CA LEU A 42 1.53 9.33 2.42
C LEU A 42 3.02 9.63 2.24
N GLN A 43 3.38 10.48 1.27
CA GLN A 43 4.77 10.95 1.12
C GLN A 43 5.29 11.62 2.40
N VAL A 44 4.44 12.39 3.09
CA VAL A 44 4.81 13.08 4.32
C VAL A 44 5.05 12.10 5.46
N GLU A 45 4.16 11.11 5.62
CA GLU A 45 4.29 10.07 6.64
C GLU A 45 5.52 9.22 6.41
N PHE A 46 5.67 8.69 5.19
CA PHE A 46 6.77 7.79 4.88
C PHE A 46 8.14 8.47 4.91
N ALA A 47 8.23 9.75 4.52
CA ALA A 47 9.47 10.50 4.64
C ALA A 47 10.00 10.55 6.07
N ARG A 48 9.12 10.68 7.07
CA ARG A 48 9.53 10.67 8.49
C ARG A 48 10.13 9.32 8.89
N ILE A 49 9.50 8.23 8.46
CA ILE A 49 9.96 6.86 8.74
C ILE A 49 11.38 6.64 8.18
N VAL A 50 11.62 7.05 6.93
CA VAL A 50 12.94 6.93 6.29
C VAL A 50 13.98 7.83 6.95
N GLN A 51 13.62 9.06 7.34
CA GLN A 51 14.50 9.97 8.05
C GLN A 51 14.92 9.40 9.42
N ASP A 52 13.97 8.90 10.20
CA ASP A 52 14.23 8.27 11.50
C ASP A 52 15.14 7.03 11.35
N MET A 53 14.95 6.25 10.28
CA MET A 53 15.81 5.11 9.96
C MET A 53 17.24 5.54 9.61
N ALA A 54 17.40 6.56 8.74
CA ALA A 54 18.72 7.08 8.36
C ALA A 54 19.47 7.68 9.56
N ASP A 55 18.78 8.42 10.44
CA ASP A 55 19.37 8.98 11.66
C ASP A 55 19.81 7.88 12.63
N ARG A 56 19.00 6.83 12.81
CA ARG A 56 19.34 5.70 13.67
C ARG A 56 20.57 4.94 13.17
N GLU A 57 20.69 4.78 11.86
CA GLU A 57 21.82 4.05 11.25
C GLU A 57 23.06 4.93 11.05
N GLY A 58 22.92 6.26 11.16
CA GLY A 58 24.01 7.21 11.02
C GLY A 58 24.62 7.23 9.60
N ARG A 59 23.86 6.81 8.59
CA ARG A 59 24.31 6.71 7.20
C ARG A 59 23.17 6.98 6.22
N GLU A 60 23.56 7.15 4.95
CA GLU A 60 22.61 7.24 3.86
C GLU A 60 22.00 5.87 3.56
N LEU A 61 20.75 5.89 3.11
CA LEU A 61 19.98 4.74 2.65
C LEU A 61 19.96 4.71 1.13
N ASP A 62 20.11 3.53 0.56
CA ASP A 62 19.90 3.31 -0.87
C ASP A 62 18.43 3.02 -1.22
N SER A 63 18.15 2.91 -2.51
CA SER A 63 16.80 2.66 -3.03
C SER A 63 16.18 1.36 -2.51
N ALA A 64 16.97 0.28 -2.41
CA ALA A 64 16.50 -1.01 -1.94
C ALA A 64 16.14 -0.96 -0.45
N GLU A 65 16.90 -0.21 0.35
CA GLU A 65 16.62 0.00 1.77
C GLU A 65 15.36 0.83 1.99
N ILE A 66 15.14 1.85 1.16
CA ILE A 66 13.90 2.65 1.18
C ILE A 66 12.70 1.78 0.82
N MET A 67 12.81 0.94 -0.22
CA MET A 67 11.74 0.03 -0.59
C MET A 67 11.49 -1.02 0.50
N ALA A 68 12.55 -1.54 1.13
CA ALA A 68 12.42 -2.46 2.26
C ALA A 68 11.67 -1.80 3.42
N ALA A 69 12.01 -0.55 3.77
CA ALA A 69 11.29 0.21 4.79
C ALA A 69 9.81 0.43 4.41
N PHE A 70 9.51 0.68 3.13
CA PHE A 70 8.14 0.83 2.64
C PHE A 70 7.36 -0.49 2.79
N ALA A 71 7.92 -1.60 2.31
CA ALA A 71 7.31 -2.92 2.41
C ALA A 71 7.09 -3.32 3.87
N ASP A 72 8.07 -3.07 4.73
CA ASP A 72 7.99 -3.38 6.15
C ASP A 72 6.90 -2.58 6.88
N THR A 73 6.64 -1.36 6.41
CA THR A 73 5.63 -0.46 6.97
C THR A 73 4.23 -0.77 6.45
N TYR A 74 4.07 -1.00 5.14
CA TYR A 74 2.75 -1.04 4.50
C TYR A 74 2.37 -2.40 3.91
N PHE A 75 3.32 -3.26 3.53
CA PHE A 75 3.04 -4.57 2.93
C PHE A 75 3.17 -5.73 3.91
N ARG A 76 3.61 -5.48 5.14
CA ARG A 76 3.72 -6.49 6.18
C ARG A 76 2.34 -7.02 6.58
N THR A 77 2.20 -8.34 6.63
CA THR A 77 1.01 -9.00 7.19
C THR A 77 0.89 -8.69 8.68
N GLY A 78 -0.29 -8.27 9.12
CA GLY A 78 -0.60 -8.00 10.52
C GLY A 78 -1.54 -9.03 11.13
N ALA A 79 -2.37 -8.59 12.09
CA ALA A 79 -3.36 -9.45 12.74
C ALA A 79 -4.46 -9.92 11.77
N MET A 80 -4.64 -9.22 10.65
CA MET A 80 -5.61 -9.53 9.62
C MET A 80 -4.95 -9.67 8.25
N GLU A 81 -5.36 -10.66 7.49
CA GLU A 81 -4.96 -10.90 6.11
C GLU A 81 -6.19 -11.16 5.25
N LEU A 82 -6.25 -10.57 4.05
CA LEU A 82 -7.28 -10.88 3.06
C LEU A 82 -6.82 -12.05 2.18
N VAL A 83 -7.57 -13.14 2.23
CA VAL A 83 -7.27 -14.37 1.47
C VAL A 83 -7.96 -14.35 0.12
N ASP A 84 -9.27 -14.08 0.12
CA ASP A 84 -10.10 -14.12 -1.08
C ASP A 84 -11.29 -13.19 -0.96
N TYR A 85 -11.88 -12.81 -2.10
CA TYR A 85 -13.15 -12.11 -2.15
C TYR A 85 -13.94 -12.47 -3.39
N SER A 86 -15.26 -12.38 -3.28
CA SER A 86 -16.18 -12.43 -4.41
C SER A 86 -17.14 -11.26 -4.35
N THR A 87 -17.57 -10.78 -5.52
CA THR A 87 -18.61 -9.75 -5.61
C THR A 87 -19.68 -10.11 -6.61
N VAL A 88 -20.94 -9.79 -6.27
CA VAL A 88 -22.08 -9.93 -7.17
C VAL A 88 -22.83 -8.60 -7.27
N PRO A 89 -23.26 -8.18 -8.47
CA PRO A 89 -24.08 -6.98 -8.62
C PRO A 89 -25.47 -7.21 -8.02
N VAL A 90 -25.99 -6.21 -7.31
CA VAL A 90 -27.31 -6.20 -6.69
C VAL A 90 -28.11 -5.00 -7.21
N GLY A 91 -29.43 -5.13 -7.28
CA GLY A 91 -30.31 -4.01 -7.65
C GLY A 91 -30.02 -3.47 -9.06
N LYS A 92 -29.84 -4.36 -10.04
CA LYS A 92 -29.44 -4.02 -11.43
C LYS A 92 -28.05 -3.34 -11.51
N GLY A 93 -27.15 -3.67 -10.58
CA GLY A 93 -25.78 -3.16 -10.58
C GLY A 93 -25.61 -1.81 -9.88
N GLN A 94 -26.65 -1.31 -9.19
CA GLN A 94 -26.54 -0.12 -8.35
C GLN A 94 -25.67 -0.35 -7.11
N GLN A 95 -25.55 -1.61 -6.67
CA GLN A 95 -24.76 -2.01 -5.51
C GLN A 95 -23.95 -3.27 -5.83
N ARG A 96 -22.95 -3.53 -4.99
CA ARG A 96 -22.16 -4.76 -4.94
C ARG A 96 -22.40 -5.44 -3.60
N ALA A 97 -22.85 -6.69 -3.63
CA ALA A 97 -22.70 -7.57 -2.48
C ALA A 97 -21.31 -8.22 -2.56
N LEU A 98 -20.59 -8.19 -1.45
CA LEU A 98 -19.25 -8.73 -1.30
C LEU A 98 -19.25 -9.81 -0.23
N THR A 99 -18.55 -10.91 -0.50
CA THR A 99 -18.14 -11.90 0.50
C THR A 99 -16.62 -11.95 0.48
N ALA A 100 -15.97 -11.74 1.62
CA ALA A 100 -14.52 -11.79 1.75
C ALA A 100 -14.11 -12.79 2.83
N THR A 101 -13.05 -13.54 2.55
CA THR A 101 -12.41 -14.48 3.47
C THR A 101 -11.15 -13.84 4.01
N LEU A 102 -11.07 -13.72 5.33
CA LEU A 102 -9.98 -13.14 6.07
C LEU A 102 -9.31 -14.22 6.94
N ILE A 103 -8.01 -14.12 7.17
CA ILE A 103 -7.37 -14.74 8.32
C ILE A 103 -7.24 -13.66 9.38
N ARG A 104 -7.80 -13.91 10.56
CA ARG A 104 -7.66 -13.03 11.73
C ARG A 104 -7.17 -13.84 12.92
N ASP A 105 -6.04 -13.44 13.48
CA ASP A 105 -5.41 -14.13 14.62
C ASP A 105 -5.24 -15.64 14.37
N GLY A 106 -4.88 -16.00 13.13
CA GLY A 106 -4.70 -17.39 12.68
C GLY A 106 -5.98 -18.18 12.41
N LYS A 107 -7.16 -17.54 12.45
CA LYS A 107 -8.45 -18.18 12.17
C LYS A 107 -9.10 -17.60 10.93
N GLU A 108 -9.68 -18.47 10.11
CA GLU A 108 -10.47 -18.04 8.98
C GLU A 108 -11.79 -17.40 9.44
N VAL A 109 -12.11 -16.25 8.88
CA VAL A 109 -13.33 -15.48 9.14
C VAL A 109 -13.91 -15.01 7.81
N VAL A 110 -15.19 -15.28 7.59
CA VAL A 110 -15.92 -14.83 6.41
C VAL A 110 -16.79 -13.64 6.78
N VAL A 111 -16.68 -12.55 6.02
CA VAL A 111 -17.48 -11.34 6.20
C VAL A 111 -18.27 -11.02 4.93
N GLN A 112 -19.46 -10.45 5.10
CA GLN A 112 -20.37 -10.12 4.00
C GLN A 112 -20.91 -8.71 4.12
N GLY A 113 -20.92 -7.97 3.02
CA GLY A 113 -21.42 -6.60 3.02
C GLY A 113 -22.02 -6.19 1.70
N LEU A 114 -22.77 -5.09 1.73
CA LEU A 114 -23.42 -4.49 0.58
C LEU A 114 -22.99 -3.03 0.52
N GLY A 115 -22.59 -2.55 -0.65
CA GLY A 115 -22.14 -1.17 -0.81
C GLY A 115 -22.24 -0.69 -2.26
N ALA A 116 -21.93 0.57 -2.50
CA ALA A 116 -21.92 1.15 -3.84
C ALA A 116 -20.82 0.53 -4.73
N GLY A 117 -19.76 0.00 -4.12
CA GLY A 117 -18.67 -0.72 -4.78
C GLY A 117 -18.01 -1.74 -3.84
N PRO A 118 -17.01 -2.50 -4.32
CA PRO A 118 -16.35 -3.53 -3.51
C PRO A 118 -15.73 -3.00 -2.22
N LEU A 119 -15.01 -1.88 -2.27
CA LEU A 119 -14.37 -1.29 -1.10
C LEU A 119 -15.40 -0.85 -0.04
N ASP A 120 -16.47 -0.17 -0.47
CA ASP A 120 -17.58 0.26 0.39
C ASP A 120 -18.32 -0.94 1.00
N ALA A 121 -18.61 -1.97 0.19
CA ALA A 121 -19.22 -3.20 0.66
C ALA A 121 -18.33 -3.92 1.69
N PHE A 122 -17.02 -3.88 1.51
CA PHE A 122 -16.08 -4.47 2.46
C PHE A 122 -16.00 -3.69 3.77
N VAL A 123 -16.01 -2.36 3.74
CA VAL A 123 -16.12 -1.54 4.97
C VAL A 123 -17.39 -1.88 5.74
N HIS A 124 -18.54 -1.97 5.07
CA HIS A 124 -19.79 -2.38 5.72
C HIS A 124 -19.73 -3.83 6.26
N ALA A 125 -19.05 -4.74 5.55
CA ALA A 125 -18.85 -6.11 6.02
C ALA A 125 -18.04 -6.15 7.32
N LEU A 126 -16.93 -5.42 7.37
CA LEU A 126 -16.07 -5.32 8.54
C LEU A 126 -16.78 -4.70 9.75
N GLU A 127 -17.58 -3.66 9.54
CA GLU A 127 -18.36 -3.04 10.62
C GLU A 127 -19.43 -4.00 11.15
N LYS A 128 -20.21 -4.59 10.25
CA LYS A 128 -21.35 -5.45 10.61
C LYS A 128 -20.92 -6.76 11.28
N ASP A 129 -19.90 -7.42 10.74
CA ASP A 129 -19.52 -8.77 11.16
C ASP A 129 -18.39 -8.77 12.20
N LEU A 130 -17.52 -7.75 12.21
CA LEU A 130 -16.35 -7.69 13.10
C LEU A 130 -16.36 -6.50 14.07
N GLY A 131 -17.35 -5.60 13.99
CA GLY A 131 -17.40 -4.39 14.81
C GLY A 131 -16.30 -3.38 14.51
N ILE A 132 -15.68 -3.46 13.32
CA ILE A 132 -14.60 -2.55 12.92
C ILE A 132 -15.21 -1.36 12.17
N THR A 133 -15.34 -0.23 12.87
CA THR A 133 -15.84 1.02 12.27
C THR A 133 -14.67 1.88 11.79
N VAL A 134 -14.58 2.10 10.48
CA VAL A 134 -13.61 3.00 9.85
C VAL A 134 -14.26 3.81 8.74
N LYS A 135 -13.70 4.98 8.44
CA LYS A 135 -14.10 5.81 7.30
C LYS A 135 -12.95 5.95 6.32
N VAL A 136 -13.17 5.58 5.06
CA VAL A 136 -12.23 5.90 3.97
C VAL A 136 -12.29 7.40 3.71
N ARG A 137 -11.14 8.07 3.80
CA ARG A 137 -10.96 9.51 3.64
C ARG A 137 -10.36 9.88 2.29
N ASP A 138 -9.42 9.07 1.83
CA ASP A 138 -8.74 9.27 0.56
C ASP A 138 -8.43 7.91 -0.07
N TYR A 139 -8.38 7.90 -1.39
CA TYR A 139 -8.18 6.72 -2.22
C TYR A 139 -7.36 7.11 -3.44
N HIS A 140 -6.26 6.39 -3.67
CA HIS A 140 -5.44 6.56 -4.86
C HIS A 140 -5.07 5.20 -5.43
N GLU A 141 -5.15 5.07 -6.75
CA GLU A 141 -4.75 3.87 -7.49
C GLU A 141 -4.01 4.24 -8.76
N HIS A 142 -3.04 3.43 -9.14
CA HIS A 142 -2.38 3.52 -10.44
C HIS A 142 -1.77 2.16 -10.82
N ALA A 143 -1.37 2.03 -12.08
CA ALA A 143 -0.70 0.83 -12.57
C ALA A 143 0.82 0.95 -12.35
N ILE A 144 1.44 -0.14 -11.91
CA ILE A 144 2.89 -0.35 -11.92
C ILE A 144 3.24 -1.15 -13.19
N GLY A 145 4.12 -0.59 -14.00
CA GLY A 145 4.51 -1.20 -15.28
C GLY A 145 3.45 -1.04 -16.36
N GLY A 146 3.44 -1.94 -17.34
CA GLY A 146 2.52 -1.87 -18.46
C GLY A 146 2.27 -3.23 -19.12
N GLY A 147 1.21 -3.30 -19.93
CA GLY A 147 0.80 -4.54 -20.60
C GLY A 147 -0.08 -5.43 -19.72
N ALA A 148 -0.19 -6.70 -20.10
CA ALA A 148 -1.08 -7.67 -19.44
C ALA A 148 -0.62 -8.06 -18.02
N ASP A 149 0.67 -7.87 -17.71
CA ASP A 149 1.29 -8.22 -16.44
C ASP A 149 1.42 -7.01 -15.48
N ALA A 150 0.76 -5.89 -15.81
CA ALA A 150 0.78 -4.71 -14.95
C ALA A 150 0.14 -5.03 -13.58
N GLN A 151 0.75 -4.51 -12.53
CA GLN A 151 0.17 -4.57 -11.18
C GLN A 151 -0.61 -3.28 -10.90
N ALA A 152 -1.62 -3.34 -10.04
CA ALA A 152 -2.26 -2.18 -9.47
C ALA A 152 -1.62 -1.88 -8.12
N ALA A 153 -1.14 -0.65 -7.94
CA ALA A 153 -0.84 -0.09 -6.62
C ALA A 153 -2.08 0.64 -6.11
N CYS A 154 -2.44 0.42 -4.85
CA CYS A 154 -3.51 1.13 -4.19
C CYS A 154 -3.05 1.67 -2.84
N TYR A 155 -3.46 2.90 -2.55
CA TYR A 155 -3.23 3.60 -1.30
C TYR A 155 -4.56 4.08 -0.75
N VAL A 156 -4.80 3.82 0.53
CA VAL A 156 -6.00 4.27 1.22
C VAL A 156 -5.62 5.05 2.46
N GLN A 157 -6.39 6.09 2.75
CA GLN A 157 -6.34 6.80 4.02
C GLN A 157 -7.65 6.51 4.76
N ILE A 158 -7.55 5.99 5.98
CA ILE A 158 -8.71 5.73 6.83
C ILE A 158 -8.69 6.59 8.09
N ALA A 159 -9.87 6.84 8.63
CA ALA A 159 -10.06 7.43 9.94
C ALA A 159 -10.82 6.45 10.85
N GLY A 160 -10.22 6.10 11.98
CA GLY A 160 -10.89 5.35 13.04
C GLY A 160 -11.88 6.22 13.85
N PRO A 161 -12.59 5.65 14.84
CA PRO A 161 -13.57 6.38 15.65
C PRO A 161 -12.97 7.54 16.45
N SER A 162 -11.69 7.43 16.84
CA SER A 162 -10.94 8.50 17.52
C SER A 162 -10.57 9.68 16.59
N GLY A 163 -10.78 9.53 15.28
CA GLY A 163 -10.33 10.48 14.26
C GLY A 163 -8.86 10.33 13.86
N ALA A 164 -8.13 9.38 14.46
CA ALA A 164 -6.76 9.07 14.05
C ALA A 164 -6.73 8.65 12.57
N ILE A 165 -5.81 9.25 11.82
CA ILE A 165 -5.61 9.01 10.40
C ILE A 165 -4.52 7.96 10.23
N VAL A 166 -4.83 6.92 9.46
CA VAL A 166 -3.90 5.83 9.16
C VAL A 166 -3.88 5.59 7.66
N HIS A 167 -2.70 5.35 7.12
CA HIS A 167 -2.52 5.00 5.72
C HIS A 167 -2.28 3.49 5.55
N GLY A 168 -2.81 2.94 4.47
CA GLY A 168 -2.47 1.59 4.01
C GLY A 168 -2.10 1.61 2.55
N ALA A 169 -1.29 0.64 2.14
CA ALA A 169 -0.91 0.44 0.75
C ALA A 169 -0.89 -1.04 0.42
N ALA A 170 -1.17 -1.38 -0.83
CA ALA A 170 -1.00 -2.73 -1.34
C ALA A 170 -0.78 -2.72 -2.85
N THR A 171 -0.16 -3.77 -3.34
CA THR A 171 -0.05 -4.07 -4.78
C THR A 171 -0.70 -5.41 -5.08
N ASP A 172 -1.41 -5.50 -6.20
CA ASP A 172 -1.98 -6.77 -6.67
C ASP A 172 -2.20 -6.73 -8.19
N ALA A 173 -2.27 -7.88 -8.86
CA ALA A 173 -2.65 -7.93 -10.27
C ALA A 173 -4.10 -7.45 -10.50
N GLY A 174 -4.98 -7.61 -9.51
CA GLY A 174 -6.35 -7.12 -9.55
C GLY A 174 -6.53 -5.79 -8.83
N ILE A 175 -7.09 -4.78 -9.51
CA ILE A 175 -7.39 -3.45 -8.92
C ILE A 175 -8.23 -3.58 -7.64
N THR A 176 -9.28 -4.41 -7.68
CA THR A 176 -10.14 -4.61 -6.51
C THR A 176 -9.38 -5.29 -5.38
N MET A 177 -8.61 -6.35 -5.65
CA MET A 177 -7.80 -7.01 -4.62
C MET A 177 -6.79 -6.04 -3.98
N ALA A 178 -6.10 -5.23 -4.80
CA ALA A 178 -5.18 -4.20 -4.31
C ALA A 178 -5.90 -3.22 -3.36
N SER A 179 -7.10 -2.74 -3.72
CA SER A 179 -7.85 -1.82 -2.86
C SER A 179 -8.29 -2.43 -1.52
N LEU A 180 -8.74 -3.69 -1.53
CA LEU A 180 -9.16 -4.37 -0.30
C LEU A 180 -7.96 -4.68 0.58
N LYS A 181 -6.83 -5.12 0.00
CA LYS A 181 -5.56 -5.33 0.72
C LYS A 181 -5.02 -4.03 1.30
N ALA A 182 -5.12 -2.90 0.59
CA ALA A 182 -4.68 -1.60 1.10
C ALA A 182 -5.52 -1.19 2.32
N LEU A 183 -6.82 -1.49 2.35
CA LEU A 183 -7.65 -1.28 3.54
C LEU A 183 -7.21 -2.16 4.70
N VAL A 184 -6.94 -3.45 4.46
CA VAL A 184 -6.43 -4.35 5.50
C VAL A 184 -5.06 -3.89 6.02
N SER A 185 -4.17 -3.41 5.14
CA SER A 185 -2.90 -2.79 5.50
C SER A 185 -3.11 -1.61 6.46
N ALA A 186 -4.06 -0.71 6.15
CA ALA A 186 -4.37 0.41 7.03
C ALA A 186 -4.93 -0.05 8.39
N LEU A 187 -5.79 -1.07 8.41
CA LEU A 187 -6.36 -1.63 9.64
C LEU A 187 -5.32 -2.30 10.53
N ASN A 188 -4.30 -2.93 9.96
CA ASN A 188 -3.20 -3.54 10.71
C ASN A 188 -2.26 -2.51 11.36
N ARG A 189 -2.34 -1.24 10.94
CA ARG A 189 -1.48 -0.15 11.42
C ARG A 189 -2.16 0.77 12.43
N GLY A 190 -3.49 0.67 12.60
CA GLY A 190 -4.29 1.48 13.52
C GLY A 190 -4.74 0.70 14.74
#